data_AF-A0A820IRQ8-F1
#
_entry.id   AF-A0A820IRQ8-F1
#
_cell.length_a   1.000
_cell.length_b   1.000
_cell.length_c   1.000
_cell.angle_alpha   90.00
_cell.angle_beta   90.00
_cell.angle_gamma   90.00
#
_symmetry.space_group_name_H-M   'P 1'
#
loop_
_entity.id
_entity.type
_entity.pdbx_description
1 polymer ?
#
loop_
_entity_poly.entity_id
_entity_poly.type
_entity_poly.pdbx_seq_one_letter_code
_entity_poly.pdbx_strand_id
1 'polypeptide(L)'
;IFEAIIYANLEKSSVADKASTRKQLLLLALAWDAIEVAKHLIIKEDLSDLDESTKAELFFEALRRDRSQFVNTFIKLNFDITKMFYEEKTNKPWKLKWDKLSDIYNNDHEKNKERLYLLNKCHGGGKIEHKEELDRILRKLIGDYMKPTYSTSVNGPIGRLSLCCGCPQRGRVSDSRTVLYKDDNNYDDDDSEVPDPEEAKKEAQELVYRDLFFWSILTNRIEMSKVLLRHMQTRICAALIASKVLKSYAKFARDNESKDVLRSEAENFEEYAKECLKCCYNCDEAIACEIAIRRINIFGGVSCLQ
;
A
#
# COMPACT_ATOMS: atom_id res chain seq x y z
N ILE A 1 -21.35 10.31 26.99
CA ILE A 1 -22.67 10.41 26.30
C ILE A 1 -22.68 9.53 25.05
N PHE A 2 -21.77 9.70 24.09
CA PHE A 2 -21.75 8.93 22.85
C PHE A 2 -21.58 7.41 23.06
N GLU A 3 -20.68 6.98 23.95
CA GLU A 3 -20.54 5.56 24.32
C GLU A 3 -21.82 4.97 24.94
N ALA A 4 -22.49 5.72 25.82
CA ALA A 4 -23.74 5.28 26.45
C ALA A 4 -24.88 5.12 25.41
N ILE A 5 -24.92 6.00 24.40
CA ILE A 5 -25.86 5.89 23.27
C ILE A 5 -25.58 4.63 22.46
N ILE A 6 -24.30 4.33 22.21
CA ILE A 6 -23.88 3.13 21.49
C ILE A 6 -24.31 1.85 22.21
N TYR A 7 -23.98 1.72 23.51
CA TYR A 7 -24.35 0.54 24.29
C TYR A 7 -25.87 0.34 24.38
N ALA A 8 -26.61 1.42 24.63
CA ALA A 8 -28.06 1.36 24.72
C ALA A 8 -28.73 0.94 23.40
N ASN A 9 -28.14 1.27 22.24
CA ASN A 9 -28.67 0.88 20.94
C ASN A 9 -28.35 -0.58 20.60
N LEU A 10 -27.14 -1.07 20.92
CA LEU A 10 -26.76 -2.45 20.65
C LEU A 10 -27.53 -3.45 21.54
N GLU A 11 -27.69 -3.18 22.83
CA GLU A 11 -28.40 -4.06 23.76
C GLU A 11 -29.88 -4.22 23.41
N LYS A 12 -30.51 -3.18 22.83
CA LYS A 12 -31.94 -3.19 22.47
C LYS A 12 -32.26 -3.79 21.10
N SER A 13 -31.24 -4.05 20.27
CA SER A 13 -31.43 -4.51 18.90
C SER A 13 -31.56 -6.05 18.81
N SER A 14 -32.43 -6.54 17.92
CA SER A 14 -32.55 -7.97 17.60
C SER A 14 -31.27 -8.49 16.91
N VAL A 15 -31.02 -9.79 16.86
CA VAL A 15 -29.77 -10.33 16.26
C VAL A 15 -29.59 -9.91 14.79
N ALA A 16 -30.67 -9.85 14.00
CA ALA A 16 -30.61 -9.36 12.62
C ALA A 16 -30.42 -7.83 12.55
N ASP A 17 -31.00 -7.08 13.50
CA ASP A 17 -30.82 -5.63 13.58
C ASP A 17 -29.46 -5.23 14.15
N LYS A 18 -28.77 -6.12 14.89
CA LYS A 18 -27.46 -5.87 15.51
C LYS A 18 -26.40 -5.55 14.47
N ALA A 19 -26.27 -6.34 13.41
CA ALA A 19 -25.28 -6.11 12.36
C ALA A 19 -25.52 -4.77 11.64
N SER A 20 -26.79 -4.47 11.31
CA SER A 20 -27.19 -3.20 10.68
C SER A 20 -26.92 -1.99 11.60
N THR A 21 -27.28 -2.11 12.88
CA THR A 21 -27.04 -1.10 13.91
C THR A 21 -25.54 -0.88 14.09
N ARG A 22 -24.75 -1.95 14.20
CA ARG A 22 -23.29 -1.91 14.34
C ARG A 22 -22.63 -1.25 13.14
N LYS A 23 -23.04 -1.60 11.92
CA LYS A 23 -22.60 -0.92 10.69
C LYS A 23 -22.84 0.59 10.78
N GLN A 24 -24.06 1.02 11.13
CA GLN A 24 -24.39 2.44 11.25
C GLN A 24 -23.54 3.15 12.31
N LEU A 25 -23.32 2.53 13.47
CA LEU A 25 -22.50 3.10 14.54
C LEU A 25 -21.03 3.22 14.13
N LEU A 26 -20.48 2.22 13.42
CA LEU A 26 -19.12 2.29 12.89
C LEU A 26 -18.97 3.37 11.81
N LEU A 27 -19.96 3.51 10.92
CA LEU A 27 -19.99 4.60 9.93
C LEU A 27 -20.07 5.98 10.61
N LEU A 28 -20.84 6.11 11.70
CA LEU A 28 -20.91 7.34 12.47
C LEU A 28 -19.57 7.63 13.18
N ALA A 29 -18.93 6.61 13.75
CA ALA A 29 -17.61 6.75 14.37
C ALA A 29 -16.54 7.16 13.34
N LEU A 30 -16.58 6.58 12.14
CA LEU A 30 -15.74 6.99 11.00
C LEU A 30 -15.99 8.45 10.60
N ALA A 31 -17.26 8.87 10.57
CA ALA A 31 -17.60 10.25 10.27
C ALA A 31 -16.99 11.22 11.30
N TRP A 32 -17.00 10.85 12.58
CA TRP A 32 -16.56 11.70 13.68
C TRP A 32 -15.09 11.52 14.09
N ASP A 33 -14.33 10.65 13.43
CA ASP A 33 -12.96 10.26 13.83
C ASP A 33 -12.87 9.72 15.27
N ALA A 34 -13.96 9.13 15.76
CA ALA A 34 -14.07 8.70 17.14
C ALA A 34 -13.45 7.30 17.33
N ILE A 35 -12.14 7.17 17.06
CA ILE A 35 -11.46 5.86 17.07
C ILE A 35 -11.53 5.16 18.43
N GLU A 36 -11.41 5.89 19.54
CA GLU A 36 -11.49 5.28 20.88
C GLU A 36 -12.88 4.69 21.14
N VAL A 37 -13.92 5.36 20.64
CA VAL A 37 -15.29 4.85 20.74
C VAL A 37 -15.50 3.65 19.82
N ALA A 38 -14.94 3.70 18.61
CA ALA A 38 -14.97 2.57 17.69
C ALA A 38 -14.19 1.36 18.22
N LYS A 39 -13.06 1.56 18.91
CA LYS A 39 -12.32 0.48 19.56
C LYS A 39 -13.19 -0.25 20.57
N HIS A 40 -14.06 0.45 21.31
CA HIS A 40 -15.00 -0.23 22.20
C HIS A 40 -16.04 -1.09 21.45
N LEU A 41 -16.48 -0.65 20.28
CA LEU A 41 -17.36 -1.42 19.37
C LEU A 41 -16.66 -2.60 18.70
N ILE A 42 -15.36 -2.46 18.45
CA ILE A 42 -14.54 -3.39 17.67
C ILE A 42 -13.88 -4.46 18.55
N ILE A 43 -13.40 -4.09 19.74
CA ILE A 43 -12.58 -4.94 20.61
C ILE A 43 -13.44 -5.81 21.53
N LYS A 44 -14.62 -5.33 21.94
CA LYS A 44 -15.48 -6.07 22.88
C LYS A 44 -16.36 -7.11 22.21
N GLU A 45 -16.59 -7.03 20.90
CA GLU A 45 -17.46 -7.94 20.16
C GLU A 45 -16.73 -8.46 18.92
N ASP A 46 -16.75 -9.78 18.71
CA ASP A 46 -16.27 -10.37 17.46
C ASP A 46 -17.08 -9.79 16.29
N LEU A 47 -16.40 -9.24 15.28
CA LEU A 47 -17.00 -8.67 14.06
C LEU A 47 -17.45 -9.77 13.07
N SER A 48 -17.65 -10.99 13.57
CA SER A 48 -18.13 -12.14 12.82
C SER A 48 -19.58 -12.00 12.35
N ASP A 49 -20.35 -11.06 12.92
CA ASP A 49 -21.70 -10.71 12.48
C ASP A 49 -21.72 -9.85 11.20
N LEU A 50 -20.59 -9.20 10.85
CA LEU A 50 -20.48 -8.39 9.65
C LEU A 50 -20.06 -9.26 8.46
N ASP A 51 -20.83 -9.18 7.38
CA ASP A 51 -20.47 -9.82 6.12
C ASP A 51 -19.30 -9.10 5.43
N GLU A 52 -18.64 -9.80 4.49
CA GLU A 52 -17.49 -9.25 3.77
C GLU A 52 -17.83 -8.00 2.94
N SER A 53 -19.08 -7.87 2.50
CA SER A 53 -19.57 -6.67 1.81
C SER A 53 -19.55 -5.46 2.75
N THR A 54 -20.08 -5.61 3.97
CA THR A 54 -20.09 -4.53 4.97
C THR A 54 -18.68 -4.20 5.43
N LYS A 55 -17.80 -5.20 5.63
CA LYS A 55 -16.39 -4.96 5.96
C LYS A 55 -15.68 -4.17 4.86
N ALA A 56 -15.92 -4.51 3.59
CA ALA A 56 -15.38 -3.76 2.47
C ALA A 56 -15.89 -2.31 2.44
N GLU A 57 -17.20 -2.11 2.63
CA GLU A 57 -17.80 -0.76 2.68
C GLU A 57 -17.17 0.11 3.78
N LEU A 58 -17.04 -0.43 4.99
CA LEU A 58 -16.38 0.25 6.11
C LEU A 58 -14.91 0.59 5.81
N PHE A 59 -14.19 -0.34 5.17
CA PHE A 59 -12.79 -0.14 4.81
C PHE A 59 -12.62 0.96 3.76
N PHE A 60 -13.41 0.93 2.69
CA PHE A 60 -13.38 1.97 1.65
C PHE A 60 -13.80 3.34 2.18
N GLU A 61 -14.80 3.40 3.08
CA GLU A 61 -15.19 4.66 3.71
C GLU A 61 -14.08 5.23 4.59
N ALA A 62 -13.37 4.38 5.34
CA ALA A 62 -12.20 4.79 6.11
C ALA A 62 -11.08 5.35 5.23
N LEU A 63 -10.82 4.74 4.07
CA LEU A 63 -9.85 5.24 3.09
C LEU A 63 -10.26 6.62 2.56
N ARG A 64 -11.48 6.77 2.04
CA ARG A 64 -11.98 8.03 1.46
C ARG A 64 -11.94 9.18 2.47
N ARG A 65 -12.26 8.90 3.74
CA ARG A 65 -12.23 9.89 4.83
C ARG A 65 -10.86 10.12 5.46
N ASP A 66 -9.80 9.46 4.97
CA ASP A 66 -8.45 9.57 5.53
C ASP A 66 -8.30 9.08 6.99
N ARG A 67 -9.11 8.11 7.41
CA ARG A 67 -9.12 7.60 8.79
C ARG A 67 -8.04 6.54 8.99
N SER A 68 -6.77 6.94 8.99
CA SER A 68 -5.62 6.03 9.03
C SER A 68 -5.63 5.07 10.23
N GLN A 69 -6.07 5.51 11.41
CA GLN A 69 -6.16 4.66 12.59
C GLN A 69 -7.25 3.59 12.47
N PHE A 70 -8.37 3.89 11.80
CA PHE A 70 -9.40 2.90 11.49
C PHE A 70 -8.90 1.88 10.48
N VAL A 71 -8.22 2.33 9.42
CA VAL A 71 -7.58 1.44 8.42
C VAL A 71 -6.59 0.49 9.11
N ASN A 72 -5.73 1.00 9.99
CA ASN A 72 -4.81 0.19 10.78
C ASN A 72 -5.54 -0.87 11.62
N THR A 73 -6.64 -0.47 12.25
CA THR A 73 -7.44 -1.34 13.10
C THR A 73 -8.10 -2.44 12.27
N PHE A 74 -8.70 -2.11 11.14
CA PHE A 74 -9.33 -3.09 10.25
C PHE A 74 -8.33 -4.10 9.66
N ILE A 75 -7.12 -3.66 9.32
CA ILE A 75 -6.05 -4.57 8.90
C ILE A 75 -5.69 -5.55 10.02
N LYS A 76 -5.55 -5.07 11.27
CA LYS A 76 -5.26 -5.91 12.44
C LYS A 76 -6.37 -6.91 12.79
N LEU A 77 -7.60 -6.62 12.37
CA LEU A 77 -8.75 -7.52 12.51
C LEU A 77 -8.87 -8.52 11.34
N ASN A 78 -7.85 -8.60 10.48
CA ASN A 78 -7.80 -9.51 9.34
C ASN A 78 -8.95 -9.33 8.35
N PHE A 79 -9.38 -8.08 8.10
CA PHE A 79 -10.25 -7.80 6.97
C PHE A 79 -9.55 -8.29 5.69
N ASP A 80 -10.26 -8.99 4.79
CA ASP A 80 -9.67 -9.55 3.57
C ASP A 80 -9.47 -8.45 2.50
N ILE A 81 -8.54 -7.54 2.79
CA ILE A 81 -8.18 -6.43 1.90
C ILE A 81 -7.65 -6.94 0.55
N THR A 82 -7.08 -8.15 0.51
CA THR A 82 -6.63 -8.79 -0.72
C THR A 82 -7.79 -9.00 -1.67
N LYS A 83 -8.90 -9.61 -1.20
CA LYS A 83 -10.11 -9.78 -2.03
C LYS A 83 -10.83 -8.46 -2.33
N MET A 84 -10.64 -7.41 -1.52
CA MET A 84 -11.23 -6.09 -1.80
C MET A 84 -10.61 -5.43 -3.03
N PHE A 85 -9.29 -5.57 -3.22
CA PHE A 85 -8.54 -4.90 -4.30
C PHE A 85 -8.12 -5.84 -5.44
N TYR A 86 -8.04 -7.14 -5.20
CA TYR A 86 -7.62 -8.12 -6.18
C TYR A 86 -8.65 -9.24 -6.34
N GLU A 87 -8.65 -9.83 -7.52
CA GLU A 87 -9.45 -10.99 -7.89
C GLU A 87 -8.51 -12.19 -8.08
N GLU A 88 -8.80 -13.26 -7.36
CA GLU A 88 -8.12 -14.54 -7.52
C GLU A 88 -8.40 -15.10 -8.92
N LYS A 89 -7.37 -15.66 -9.57
CA LYS A 89 -7.49 -16.30 -10.88
C LYS A 89 -6.88 -17.70 -10.80
N THR A 90 -7.60 -18.68 -11.33
CA THR A 90 -7.12 -20.06 -11.38
C THR A 90 -5.88 -20.15 -12.27
N ASN A 91 -4.79 -20.72 -11.72
CA ASN A 91 -3.50 -20.90 -12.40
C ASN A 91 -2.92 -19.61 -13.02
N LYS A 92 -3.26 -18.44 -12.47
CA LYS A 92 -2.84 -17.14 -12.96
C LYS A 92 -2.57 -16.19 -11.78
N PRO A 93 -1.70 -15.18 -11.95
CA PRO A 93 -1.50 -14.18 -10.91
C PRO A 93 -2.81 -13.44 -10.62
N TRP A 94 -2.95 -13.00 -9.37
CA TRP A 94 -4.09 -12.22 -8.92
C TRP A 94 -4.24 -10.95 -9.78
N LYS A 95 -5.48 -10.65 -10.15
CA LYS A 95 -5.81 -9.53 -11.03
C LYS A 95 -6.28 -8.33 -10.21
N LEU A 96 -5.62 -7.19 -10.37
CA LEU A 96 -6.06 -5.93 -9.77
C LEU A 96 -7.46 -5.55 -10.25
N LYS A 97 -8.35 -5.23 -9.31
CA LYS A 97 -9.66 -4.62 -9.55
C LYS A 97 -9.48 -3.11 -9.73
N TRP A 98 -9.12 -2.71 -10.94
CA TRP A 98 -8.81 -1.32 -11.27
C TRP A 98 -9.89 -0.33 -10.81
N ASP A 99 -11.17 -0.68 -10.96
CA ASP A 99 -12.29 0.18 -10.56
C ASP A 99 -12.22 0.57 -9.08
N LYS A 100 -11.75 -0.33 -8.21
CA LYS A 100 -11.60 -0.06 -6.77
C LYS A 100 -10.42 0.85 -6.47
N LEU A 101 -9.31 0.69 -7.17
CA LEU A 101 -8.15 1.56 -7.02
C LEU A 101 -8.43 2.95 -7.61
N SER A 102 -8.99 3.02 -8.81
CA SER A 102 -9.39 4.26 -9.47
C SER A 102 -10.44 5.02 -8.65
N ASP A 103 -11.40 4.33 -8.01
CA ASP A 103 -12.36 4.95 -7.09
C ASP A 103 -11.69 5.73 -5.97
N ILE A 104 -10.69 5.15 -5.28
CA ILE A 104 -10.03 5.86 -4.16
C ILE A 104 -9.14 7.02 -4.62
N TYR A 105 -8.63 7.00 -5.85
CA TYR A 105 -7.91 8.16 -6.43
C TYR A 105 -8.86 9.28 -6.85
N ASN A 106 -10.04 8.95 -7.36
CA ASN A 106 -10.93 9.90 -8.02
C ASN A 106 -12.09 10.40 -7.14
N ASN A 107 -12.56 9.59 -6.20
CA ASN A 107 -13.73 9.87 -5.37
C ASN A 107 -13.29 10.16 -3.93
N ASP A 108 -12.63 11.30 -3.79
CA ASP A 108 -12.17 11.79 -2.51
C ASP A 108 -13.25 12.63 -1.80
N HIS A 109 -13.24 12.65 -0.46
CA HIS A 109 -14.16 13.47 0.32
C HIS A 109 -13.88 14.97 0.07
N GLU A 110 -14.94 15.76 -0.02
CA GLU A 110 -15.01 17.14 -0.53
C GLU A 110 -14.00 18.15 0.06
N LYS A 111 -13.36 17.82 1.18
CA LYS A 111 -12.32 18.62 1.86
C LYS A 111 -10.90 18.40 1.32
N ASN A 112 -10.68 17.45 0.42
CA ASN A 112 -9.34 17.01 0.01
C ASN A 112 -8.82 17.61 -1.31
N LYS A 113 -9.49 18.62 -1.87
CA LYS A 113 -9.01 19.32 -3.09
C LYS A 113 -7.60 19.89 -2.96
N GLU A 114 -7.23 20.32 -1.75
CA GLU A 114 -5.87 20.80 -1.46
C GLU A 114 -4.84 19.67 -1.48
N ARG A 115 -5.22 18.47 -1.05
CA ARG A 115 -4.34 17.30 -1.00
C ARG A 115 -4.04 16.75 -2.40
N LEU A 116 -5.06 16.74 -3.25
CA LEU A 116 -4.94 16.35 -4.66
C LEU A 116 -4.23 17.42 -5.51
N TYR A 117 -3.94 18.61 -4.97
CA TYR A 117 -3.29 19.67 -5.74
C TYR A 117 -1.97 19.22 -6.35
N LEU A 118 -1.10 18.56 -5.56
CA LEU A 118 0.21 18.11 -6.02
C LEU A 118 0.09 17.05 -7.11
N LEU A 119 -0.80 16.08 -6.92
CA LEU A 119 -1.11 15.05 -7.89
C LEU A 119 -1.63 15.65 -9.20
N ASN A 120 -2.61 16.54 -9.12
CA ASN A 120 -3.18 17.23 -10.27
C ASN A 120 -2.14 18.08 -10.98
N LYS A 121 -1.30 18.83 -10.25
CA LYS A 121 -0.24 19.65 -10.84
C LYS A 121 0.83 18.79 -11.52
N CYS A 122 1.12 17.61 -10.97
CA CYS A 122 2.06 16.67 -11.55
C CYS A 122 1.50 15.97 -12.80
N HIS A 123 0.24 15.54 -12.76
CA HIS A 123 -0.41 14.75 -13.81
C HIS A 123 -0.98 15.60 -14.95
N GLY A 124 -1.26 16.89 -14.71
CA GLY A 124 -1.95 17.76 -15.67
C GLY A 124 -3.44 17.97 -15.35
N GLY A 125 -3.90 17.49 -14.21
CA GLY A 125 -5.29 17.55 -13.74
C GLY A 125 -6.16 16.47 -14.38
N GLY A 126 -7.38 16.34 -13.87
CA GLY A 126 -8.35 15.33 -14.34
C GLY A 126 -8.43 14.11 -13.44
N LYS A 127 -9.29 13.17 -13.83
CA LYS A 127 -9.43 11.87 -13.17
C LYS A 127 -8.38 10.91 -13.71
N ILE A 128 -7.94 9.99 -12.87
CA ILE A 128 -7.07 8.88 -13.26
C ILE A 128 -7.93 7.77 -13.86
N GLU A 129 -8.00 7.72 -15.19
CA GLU A 129 -8.87 6.77 -15.91
C GLU A 129 -8.15 5.44 -16.17
N HIS A 130 -6.87 5.52 -16.51
CA HIS A 130 -6.06 4.38 -16.90
C HIS A 130 -4.88 4.13 -15.97
N LYS A 131 -4.54 2.86 -15.76
CA LYS A 131 -3.45 2.44 -14.88
C LYS A 131 -2.06 2.89 -15.37
N GLU A 132 -1.93 3.09 -16.67
CA GLU A 132 -0.75 3.64 -17.36
C GLU A 132 -0.43 5.07 -16.91
N GLU A 133 -1.44 5.82 -16.44
CA GLU A 133 -1.24 7.15 -15.88
C GLU A 133 -0.47 7.11 -14.57
N LEU A 134 -0.75 6.12 -13.70
CA LEU A 134 -0.01 5.94 -12.45
C LEU A 134 1.46 5.62 -12.73
N ASP A 135 1.74 4.76 -13.71
CA ASP A 135 3.12 4.45 -14.09
C ASP A 135 3.86 5.69 -14.62
N ARG A 136 3.19 6.54 -15.41
CA ARG A 136 3.75 7.82 -15.87
C ARG A 136 4.02 8.78 -14.72
N ILE A 137 3.09 8.90 -13.77
CA ILE A 137 3.24 9.75 -12.58
C ILE A 137 4.41 9.27 -11.73
N LEU A 138 4.49 7.98 -11.43
CA LEU A 138 5.54 7.38 -10.61
C LEU A 138 6.92 7.58 -11.24
N ARG A 139 7.07 7.31 -12.54
CA ARG A 139 8.33 7.57 -13.27
C ARG A 139 8.72 9.04 -13.26
N LYS A 140 7.76 9.95 -13.43
CA LYS A 140 8.02 11.40 -13.37
C LYS A 140 8.51 11.85 -12.00
N LEU A 141 8.02 11.23 -10.92
CA LEU A 141 8.34 11.63 -9.54
C LEU A 141 9.59 10.93 -8.99
N ILE A 142 9.78 9.66 -9.30
CA ILE A 142 10.85 8.81 -8.78
C ILE A 142 12.02 8.79 -9.76
N GLY A 143 11.75 8.48 -11.02
CA GLY A 143 12.71 8.48 -12.13
C GLY A 143 12.44 7.38 -13.14
N ASP A 144 13.04 7.50 -14.33
CA ASP A 144 12.80 6.59 -15.46
C ASP A 144 13.36 5.17 -15.27
N TYR A 145 14.22 4.99 -14.25
CA TYR A 145 14.76 3.70 -13.84
C TYR A 145 13.71 2.78 -13.20
N MET A 146 12.61 3.34 -12.68
CA MET A 146 11.47 2.56 -12.19
C MET A 146 10.70 1.97 -13.38
N LYS A 147 10.63 0.65 -13.48
CA LYS A 147 9.80 -0.02 -14.51
C LYS A 147 8.31 0.20 -14.23
N PRO A 148 7.42 0.09 -15.24
CA PRO A 148 5.98 0.25 -15.01
C PRO A 148 5.51 -0.85 -14.04
N THR A 149 4.70 -0.46 -13.07
CA THR A 149 4.18 -1.34 -12.01
C THR A 149 2.78 -1.86 -12.31
N TYR A 150 1.99 -1.11 -13.10
CA TYR A 150 0.60 -1.44 -13.39
C TYR A 150 0.36 -1.90 -14.83
N SER A 151 1.08 -1.32 -15.78
CA SER A 151 0.87 -1.52 -17.24
C SER A 151 1.57 -2.75 -17.79
N THR A 152 2.49 -3.33 -17.03
CA THR A 152 3.28 -4.49 -17.48
C THR A 152 2.32 -5.65 -17.76
N SER A 153 2.23 -6.02 -19.04
CA SER A 153 1.38 -7.10 -19.53
C SER A 153 1.60 -8.37 -18.72
N VAL A 154 0.52 -8.82 -18.08
CA VAL A 154 0.43 -10.08 -17.34
C VAL A 154 0.46 -11.23 -18.34
N ASN A 155 1.66 -11.63 -18.78
CA ASN A 155 1.89 -12.94 -19.41
C ASN A 155 3.02 -13.71 -18.73
N GLY A 156 3.40 -13.33 -17.52
CA GLY A 156 4.36 -14.08 -16.70
C GLY A 156 3.91 -14.11 -15.23
N PRO A 157 4.27 -15.16 -14.47
CA PRO A 157 4.22 -15.10 -13.02
C PRO A 157 4.96 -13.86 -12.53
N ILE A 158 4.48 -13.26 -11.44
CA ILE A 158 5.13 -12.13 -10.76
C ILE A 158 6.52 -12.63 -10.33
N GLY A 159 7.52 -12.44 -11.20
CA GLY A 159 8.82 -13.09 -11.09
C GLY A 159 9.58 -13.17 -12.41
N ARG A 160 8.91 -13.42 -13.54
CA ARG A 160 9.60 -13.47 -14.85
C ARG A 160 9.58 -12.13 -15.56
N LEU A 161 10.41 -11.19 -15.10
CA LEU A 161 10.71 -9.99 -15.87
C LEU A 161 11.79 -10.32 -16.91
N SER A 162 11.36 -10.38 -18.17
CA SER A 162 12.23 -10.36 -19.35
C SER A 162 13.33 -9.31 -19.20
N LEU A 163 14.57 -9.78 -19.26
CA LEU A 163 15.76 -8.99 -19.52
C LEU A 163 15.63 -8.33 -20.89
N CYS A 164 15.50 -7.01 -20.93
CA CYS A 164 15.88 -6.13 -22.04
C CYS A 164 16.08 -4.74 -21.40
N CYS A 165 17.20 -4.00 -21.55
CA CYS A 165 18.14 -3.92 -22.66
C CYS A 165 19.61 -3.74 -22.17
N GLY A 166 20.55 -4.44 -22.80
CA GLY A 166 21.80 -3.85 -23.32
C GLY A 166 22.87 -3.25 -22.37
N CYS A 167 23.25 -3.90 -21.27
CA CYS A 167 24.49 -3.55 -20.55
C CYS A 167 25.49 -4.72 -20.57
N PRO A 168 26.78 -4.50 -20.91
CA PRO A 168 27.81 -5.53 -20.86
C PRO A 168 28.03 -6.00 -19.42
N GLN A 169 27.88 -7.30 -19.19
CA GLN A 169 28.09 -7.91 -17.88
C GLN A 169 29.57 -7.84 -17.46
N ARG A 170 29.82 -7.40 -16.23
CA ARG A 170 31.04 -7.75 -15.48
C ARG A 170 30.69 -8.14 -14.05
N GLY A 171 31.07 -9.37 -13.70
CA GLY A 171 31.46 -9.76 -12.35
C GLY A 171 30.33 -10.16 -11.41
N ARG A 172 29.91 -11.43 -11.48
CA ARG A 172 29.24 -12.14 -10.38
C ARG A 172 30.19 -12.24 -9.19
N VAL A 173 29.71 -11.92 -8.00
CA VAL A 173 30.14 -12.57 -6.75
C VAL A 173 28.91 -13.25 -6.20
N SER A 174 28.96 -14.57 -6.20
CA SER A 174 27.97 -15.48 -5.63
C SER A 174 28.38 -15.81 -4.19
N ASP A 175 27.44 -15.74 -3.25
CA ASP A 175 27.45 -16.66 -2.11
C ASP A 175 26.05 -16.84 -1.52
N SER A 176 25.91 -18.01 -0.92
CA SER A 176 24.75 -18.82 -0.64
C SER A 176 24.10 -18.44 0.69
N ARG A 177 22.77 -18.25 0.68
CA ARG A 177 21.77 -18.67 1.70
C ARG A 177 20.54 -17.75 1.67
N THR A 178 19.69 -17.93 0.66
CA THR A 178 18.38 -17.27 0.57
C THR A 178 17.29 -18.29 0.26
N VAL A 179 16.80 -18.94 1.33
CA VAL A 179 15.45 -19.49 1.33
C VAL A 179 14.56 -18.31 1.68
N LEU A 180 14.15 -17.53 0.68
CA LEU A 180 12.91 -16.72 0.74
C LEU A 180 12.51 -16.08 -0.59
N TYR A 181 13.32 -16.14 -1.67
CA TYR A 181 12.86 -15.98 -3.06
C TYR A 181 13.83 -16.75 -3.94
N LYS A 182 13.33 -17.69 -4.77
CA LYS A 182 14.16 -18.56 -5.62
C LYS A 182 15.06 -17.72 -6.54
N ASP A 183 16.36 -17.98 -6.48
CA ASP A 183 17.41 -17.31 -7.22
C ASP A 183 17.44 -17.85 -8.67
N ASP A 184 17.20 -17.00 -9.67
CA ASP A 184 16.95 -17.33 -11.09
C ASP A 184 18.20 -17.78 -11.89
N ASN A 185 19.11 -18.56 -11.30
CA ASN A 185 20.34 -18.95 -12.01
C ASN A 185 20.80 -20.39 -11.77
N ASN A 186 19.95 -21.38 -12.06
CA ASN A 186 20.33 -22.62 -12.78
C ASN A 186 19.17 -23.62 -12.84
N TYR A 187 19.21 -24.45 -13.87
CA TYR A 187 18.44 -25.67 -14.15
C TYR A 187 17.21 -25.52 -15.05
N ASP A 188 17.44 -25.93 -16.29
CA ASP A 188 16.50 -26.65 -17.14
C ASP A 188 15.69 -27.67 -16.29
N ASP A 189 14.40 -27.42 -16.08
CA ASP A 189 13.38 -28.47 -16.15
C ASP A 189 11.96 -27.89 -16.21
N ASP A 190 11.15 -28.58 -16.99
CA ASP A 190 9.75 -28.36 -17.30
C ASP A 190 8.87 -28.79 -16.12
N ASP A 191 8.84 -28.01 -15.03
CA ASP A 191 7.87 -28.16 -13.94
C ASP A 191 7.45 -26.77 -13.44
N SER A 192 6.40 -26.21 -14.04
CA SER A 192 5.74 -25.03 -13.49
C SER A 192 4.95 -25.43 -12.23
N GLU A 193 5.63 -25.53 -11.09
CA GLU A 193 4.98 -25.66 -9.78
C GLU A 193 3.91 -24.57 -9.67
N VAL A 194 2.65 -24.98 -9.55
CA VAL A 194 1.54 -24.07 -9.26
C VAL A 194 1.84 -23.44 -7.90
N PRO A 195 1.94 -22.10 -7.80
CA PRO A 195 2.22 -21.45 -6.53
C PRO A 195 1.19 -21.87 -5.48
N ASP A 196 1.66 -22.16 -4.27
CA ASP A 196 0.80 -22.47 -3.15
C ASP A 196 -0.25 -21.34 -2.98
N PRO A 197 -1.56 -21.66 -2.86
CA PRO A 197 -2.60 -20.64 -2.78
C PRO A 197 -2.40 -19.63 -1.64
N GLU A 198 -1.80 -20.05 -0.50
CA GLU A 198 -1.52 -19.12 0.60
C GLU A 198 -0.37 -18.17 0.27
N GLU A 199 0.71 -18.68 -0.35
CA GLU A 199 1.82 -17.85 -0.82
C GLU A 199 1.36 -16.84 -1.87
N ALA A 200 0.57 -17.28 -2.86
CA ALA A 200 0.00 -16.39 -3.86
C ALA A 200 -0.90 -15.29 -3.24
N LYS A 201 -1.66 -15.63 -2.18
CA LYS A 201 -2.47 -14.66 -1.45
C LYS A 201 -1.62 -13.65 -0.69
N LYS A 202 -0.50 -14.08 -0.08
CA LYS A 202 0.46 -13.19 0.60
C LYS A 202 1.13 -12.23 -0.38
N GLU A 203 1.55 -12.70 -1.54
CA GLU A 203 2.09 -11.83 -2.60
C GLU A 203 1.05 -10.79 -3.04
N ALA A 204 -0.19 -11.20 -3.28
CA ALA A 204 -1.27 -10.30 -3.63
C ALA A 204 -1.54 -9.27 -2.51
N GLN A 205 -1.41 -9.68 -1.25
CA GLN A 205 -1.55 -8.78 -0.11
C GLN A 205 -0.44 -7.70 -0.07
N GLU A 206 0.82 -8.06 -0.35
CA GLU A 206 1.90 -7.07 -0.48
C GLU A 206 1.65 -6.09 -1.63
N LEU A 207 1.03 -6.53 -2.73
CA LEU A 207 0.62 -5.65 -3.81
C LEU A 207 -0.49 -4.67 -3.38
N VAL A 208 -1.44 -5.12 -2.55
CA VAL A 208 -2.46 -4.21 -1.96
C VAL A 208 -1.80 -3.15 -1.10
N TYR A 209 -0.87 -3.53 -0.22
CA TYR A 209 -0.17 -2.55 0.61
C TYR A 209 0.63 -1.56 -0.23
N ARG A 210 1.30 -2.03 -1.29
CA ARG A 210 1.98 -1.16 -2.25
C ARG A 210 1.01 -0.17 -2.89
N ASP A 211 -0.14 -0.63 -3.38
CA ASP A 211 -1.10 0.21 -4.11
C ASP A 211 -1.73 1.25 -3.20
N LEU A 212 -2.12 0.85 -1.98
CA LEU A 212 -2.61 1.78 -0.97
C LEU A 212 -1.51 2.75 -0.53
N PHE A 213 -0.26 2.30 -0.42
CA PHE A 213 0.86 3.16 -0.06
C PHE A 213 1.10 4.21 -1.15
N PHE A 214 1.15 3.82 -2.42
CA PHE A 214 1.26 4.75 -3.54
C PHE A 214 0.09 5.73 -3.59
N TRP A 215 -1.14 5.25 -3.42
CA TRP A 215 -2.30 6.13 -3.32
C TRP A 215 -2.13 7.15 -2.19
N SER A 216 -1.74 6.70 -1.00
CA SER A 216 -1.62 7.59 0.15
C SER A 216 -0.52 8.64 -0.04
N ILE A 217 0.63 8.29 -0.61
CA ILE A 217 1.72 9.27 -0.80
C ILE A 217 1.43 10.22 -1.97
N LEU A 218 0.88 9.72 -3.08
CA LEU A 218 0.54 10.55 -4.25
C LEU A 218 -0.61 11.52 -3.93
N THR A 219 -1.54 11.12 -3.07
CA THR A 219 -2.62 12.01 -2.58
C THR A 219 -2.23 12.80 -1.32
N ASN A 220 -0.95 12.81 -0.94
CA ASN A 220 -0.40 13.58 0.20
C ASN A 220 -1.06 13.27 1.57
N ARG A 221 -1.38 11.99 1.82
CA ARG A 221 -1.92 11.46 3.08
C ARG A 221 -0.80 10.86 3.92
N ILE A 222 0.02 11.73 4.49
CA ILE A 222 1.26 11.33 5.16
C ILE A 222 1.01 10.32 6.28
N GLU A 223 0.06 10.57 7.19
CA GLU A 223 -0.21 9.65 8.30
C GLU A 223 -0.77 8.30 7.84
N MET A 224 -1.57 8.27 6.77
CA MET A 224 -2.03 7.03 6.14
C MET A 224 -0.86 6.23 5.58
N SER A 225 0.06 6.90 4.87
CA SER A 225 1.25 6.26 4.31
C SER A 225 2.15 5.67 5.41
N LYS A 226 2.34 6.37 6.54
CA LYS A 226 3.08 5.88 7.71
C LYS A 226 2.41 4.64 8.34
N VAL A 227 1.08 4.59 8.38
CA VAL A 227 0.34 3.41 8.86
C VAL A 227 0.55 2.21 7.94
N LEU A 228 0.36 2.39 6.63
CA LEU A 228 0.49 1.31 5.64
C LEU A 228 1.91 0.76 5.59
N LEU A 229 2.91 1.64 5.71
CA LEU A 229 4.32 1.29 5.74
C LEU A 229 4.68 0.24 6.81
N ARG A 230 3.96 0.23 7.94
CA ARG A 230 4.18 -0.71 9.05
C ARG A 230 3.74 -2.14 8.72
N HIS A 231 2.87 -2.31 7.73
CA HIS A 231 2.34 -3.60 7.30
C HIS A 231 3.12 -4.20 6.12
N MET A 232 4.05 -3.44 5.53
CA MET A 232 4.82 -3.86 4.36
C MET A 232 6.11 -4.58 4.75
N GLN A 233 6.45 -5.66 4.03
CA GLN A 233 7.76 -6.32 4.18
C GLN A 233 8.90 -5.47 3.59
N THR A 234 8.61 -4.71 2.54
CA THR A 234 9.58 -3.87 1.81
C THR A 234 9.62 -2.42 2.31
N ARG A 235 9.36 -2.22 3.61
CA ARG A 235 9.19 -0.89 4.24
C ARG A 235 10.37 0.08 4.08
N ILE A 236 11.61 -0.42 3.99
CA ILE A 236 12.80 0.45 3.79
C ILE A 236 12.74 1.12 2.41
N CYS A 237 12.53 0.33 1.36
CA CYS A 237 12.39 0.86 0.00
C CYS A 237 11.16 1.74 -0.15
N ALA A 238 10.03 1.33 0.43
CA ALA A 238 8.80 2.13 0.41
C ALA A 238 9.03 3.52 1.04
N ALA A 239 9.71 3.59 2.19
CA ALA A 239 10.04 4.85 2.85
C ALA A 239 10.95 5.74 1.97
N LEU A 240 11.97 5.17 1.34
CA LEU A 240 12.84 5.91 0.41
C LEU A 240 12.07 6.42 -0.82
N ILE A 241 11.14 5.62 -1.36
CA ILE A 241 10.24 6.05 -2.43
C ILE A 241 9.38 7.23 -1.96
N ALA A 242 8.79 7.17 -0.76
CA ALA A 242 8.03 8.29 -0.22
C ALA A 242 8.89 9.56 -0.08
N SER A 243 10.11 9.44 0.45
CA SER A 243 11.06 10.55 0.53
C SER A 243 11.32 11.17 -0.86
N LYS A 244 11.55 10.33 -1.87
CA LYS A 244 11.78 10.77 -3.26
C LYS A 244 10.56 11.48 -3.84
N VAL A 245 9.37 10.90 -3.69
CA VAL A 245 8.10 11.48 -4.17
C VAL A 245 7.86 12.85 -3.54
N LEU A 246 8.01 12.97 -2.22
CA LEU A 246 7.79 14.23 -1.49
C LEU A 246 8.81 15.31 -1.87
N LYS A 247 10.10 14.95 -2.03
CA LYS A 247 11.14 15.85 -2.57
C LYS A 247 10.82 16.32 -3.99
N SER A 248 10.24 15.46 -4.82
CA SER A 248 9.77 15.85 -6.15
C SER A 248 8.52 16.74 -6.09
N TYR A 249 7.58 16.48 -5.17
CA TYR A 249 6.42 17.32 -4.91
C TYR A 249 6.76 18.71 -4.39
N ALA A 250 7.87 18.88 -3.66
CA ALA A 250 8.36 20.18 -3.23
C ALA A 250 8.63 21.15 -4.42
N LYS A 251 8.82 20.64 -5.65
CA LYS A 251 8.94 21.45 -6.87
C LYS A 251 7.60 22.01 -7.37
N PHE A 252 6.50 21.37 -7.00
CA PHE A 252 5.14 21.73 -7.39
C PHE A 252 4.35 22.43 -6.27
N ALA A 253 4.97 22.66 -5.11
CA ALA A 253 4.36 23.36 -3.98
C ALA A 253 3.94 24.80 -4.35
N ARG A 254 2.87 25.30 -3.71
CA ARG A 254 2.32 26.65 -3.99
C ARG A 254 3.21 27.76 -3.45
N ASP A 255 3.82 27.53 -2.30
CA ASP A 255 4.57 28.50 -1.51
C ASP A 255 5.73 27.79 -0.77
N ASN A 256 6.61 28.58 -0.15
CA ASN A 256 7.78 28.06 0.55
C ASN A 256 7.41 27.29 1.83
N GLU A 257 6.33 27.65 2.53
CA GLU A 257 5.90 26.94 3.74
C GLU A 257 5.48 25.51 3.41
N SER A 258 4.61 25.34 2.41
CA SER A 258 4.20 24.04 1.88
C SER A 258 5.39 23.22 1.38
N LYS A 259 6.39 23.88 0.77
CA LYS A 259 7.62 23.24 0.30
C LYS A 259 8.46 22.71 1.45
N ASP A 260 8.57 23.46 2.53
CA ASP A 260 9.36 23.08 3.70
C ASP A 260 8.67 21.97 4.50
N VAL A 261 7.33 21.98 4.59
CA VAL A 261 6.56 20.85 5.14
C VAL A 261 6.82 19.56 4.35
N LEU A 262 6.77 19.60 3.01
CA LEU A 262 7.04 18.43 2.17
C LEU A 262 8.48 17.91 2.34
N ARG A 263 9.45 18.81 2.49
CA ARG A 263 10.85 18.43 2.73
C ARG A 263 11.02 17.78 4.11
N SER A 264 10.42 18.36 5.14
CA SER A 264 10.47 17.80 6.49
C SER A 264 9.85 16.40 6.55
N GLU A 265 8.71 16.17 5.90
CA GLU A 265 8.13 14.81 5.83
C GLU A 265 8.99 13.86 5.00
N ALA A 266 9.64 14.34 3.93
CA ALA A 266 10.58 13.52 3.17
C ALA A 266 11.80 13.09 4.00
N GLU A 267 12.30 13.98 4.86
CA GLU A 267 13.39 13.70 5.81
C GLU A 267 12.94 12.70 6.87
N ASN A 268 11.71 12.81 7.38
CA ASN A 268 11.14 11.83 8.33
C ASN A 268 11.11 10.41 7.74
N PHE A 269 10.72 10.24 6.48
CA PHE A 269 10.75 8.94 5.81
C PHE A 269 12.19 8.44 5.57
N GLU A 270 13.11 9.33 5.23
CA GLU A 270 14.52 8.98 5.04
C GLU A 270 15.15 8.51 6.36
N GLU A 271 14.87 9.22 7.45
CA GLU A 271 15.33 8.84 8.78
C GLU A 271 14.76 7.50 9.21
N TYR A 272 13.46 7.27 8.98
CA TYR A 272 12.86 5.96 9.22
C TYR A 272 13.57 4.83 8.46
N ALA A 273 13.90 5.05 7.18
CA ALA A 273 14.61 4.06 6.36
C ALA A 273 16.04 3.82 6.90
N LYS A 274 16.76 4.89 7.28
CA LYS A 274 18.09 4.81 7.88
C LYS A 274 18.08 4.02 9.17
N GLU A 275 17.17 4.31 10.10
CA GLU A 275 17.06 3.60 11.37
C GLU A 275 16.71 2.12 11.18
N CYS A 276 15.78 1.81 10.26
CA CYS A 276 15.48 0.42 9.91
C CYS A 276 16.71 -0.31 9.37
N LEU A 277 17.46 0.32 8.46
CA LEU A 277 18.64 -0.29 7.85
C LEU A 277 19.78 -0.45 8.85
N LYS A 278 19.99 0.51 9.76
CA LYS A 278 20.94 0.40 10.89
C LYS A 278 20.59 -0.79 11.78
N CYS A 279 19.32 -0.97 12.13
CA CYS A 279 18.87 -2.14 12.88
C CYS A 279 19.18 -3.45 12.13
N CYS A 280 18.90 -3.52 10.82
CA CYS A 280 19.27 -4.68 10.00
C CYS A 280 20.78 -4.93 10.02
N TYR A 281 21.60 -3.89 9.85
CA TYR A 281 23.06 -3.99 9.84
C TYR A 281 23.61 -4.50 11.17
N ASN A 282 23.06 -4.03 12.29
CA ASN A 282 23.44 -4.47 13.62
C ASN A 282 23.04 -5.94 13.90
N CYS A 283 22.03 -6.47 13.20
CA CYS A 283 21.64 -7.88 13.30
C CYS A 283 22.48 -8.76 12.38
N ASP A 284 22.61 -8.38 11.10
CA ASP A 284 23.36 -9.08 10.08
C ASP A 284 23.76 -8.10 8.96
N GLU A 285 25.05 -7.79 8.89
CA GLU A 285 25.63 -6.87 7.91
C GLU A 285 25.43 -7.35 6.47
N ALA A 286 25.56 -8.66 6.20
CA ALA A 286 25.44 -9.21 4.86
C ALA A 286 24.00 -9.08 4.35
N ILE A 287 23.02 -9.41 5.20
CA ILE A 287 21.60 -9.25 4.87
C ILE A 287 21.25 -7.77 4.69
N ALA A 288 21.78 -6.87 5.52
CA ALA A 288 21.54 -5.43 5.37
C ALA A 288 22.09 -4.88 4.05
N CYS A 289 23.29 -5.31 3.65
CA CYS A 289 23.86 -4.98 2.34
C CYS A 289 22.99 -5.52 1.21
N GLU A 290 22.52 -6.77 1.30
CA GLU A 290 21.61 -7.37 0.31
C GLU A 290 20.32 -6.54 0.18
N ILE A 291 19.67 -6.19 1.30
CA ILE A 291 18.46 -5.37 1.31
C ILE A 291 18.68 -4.02 0.61
N ALA A 292 19.86 -3.42 0.76
CA ALA A 292 20.18 -2.14 0.15
C ALA A 292 20.32 -2.22 -1.39
N ILE A 293 20.92 -3.30 -1.91
CA ILE A 293 21.21 -3.45 -3.35
C ILE A 293 20.14 -4.23 -4.12
N ARG A 294 19.33 -5.04 -3.43
CA ARG A 294 18.32 -5.90 -4.04
C ARG A 294 17.29 -5.09 -4.81
N ARG A 295 16.92 -5.58 -6.00
CA ARG A 295 15.83 -5.02 -6.80
C ARG A 295 14.48 -5.49 -6.27
N ILE A 296 13.57 -4.54 -6.06
CA ILE A 296 12.26 -4.82 -5.49
C ILE A 296 11.21 -4.79 -6.58
N ASN A 297 10.82 -5.98 -7.03
CA ASN A 297 9.95 -6.18 -8.20
C ASN A 297 8.58 -5.50 -8.07
N ILE A 298 7.99 -5.50 -6.87
CA ILE A 298 6.70 -4.85 -6.64
C ILE A 298 6.75 -3.34 -6.92
N PHE A 299 7.93 -2.71 -6.77
CA PHE A 299 8.20 -1.30 -7.03
C PHE A 299 8.88 -1.07 -8.39
N GLY A 300 8.69 -1.95 -9.37
CA GLY A 300 9.26 -1.76 -10.71
C GLY A 300 10.77 -2.05 -10.77
N GLY A 301 11.29 -2.86 -9.84
CA GLY A 301 12.67 -3.32 -9.84
C GLY A 301 13.69 -2.27 -9.40
N VAL A 302 13.26 -1.23 -8.68
CA VAL A 302 14.15 -0.26 -8.02
C VAL A 302 14.87 -0.91 -6.84
N SER A 303 16.10 -0.47 -6.53
CA SER A 303 16.78 -0.81 -5.28
C SER A 303 16.80 0.38 -4.32
N CYS A 304 17.08 0.14 -3.04
CA CYS A 304 17.14 1.20 -2.03
C CYS A 304 18.28 2.21 -2.30
N LEU A 305 19.31 1.82 -3.03
CA LEU A 305 20.48 2.66 -3.33
C LEU A 305 20.23 3.71 -4.44
N GLN A 306 19.19 3.52 -5.28
CA GLN A 306 18.91 4.35 -6.47
C GLN A 306 18.01 5.56 -6.16
#